data_AF-A0A1V9G830-F1
#
_entry.id   AF-A0A1V9G830-F1
#
_cell.length_a   1.000
_cell.length_b   1.000
_cell.length_c   1.000
_cell.angle_alpha   90.00
_cell.angle_beta   90.00
_cell.angle_gamma   90.00
#
_symmetry.space_group_name_H-M   'P 1'
#
loop_
_entity.id
_entity.type
_entity.pdbx_description
1 polymer ?
#
loop_
_entity_poly.entity_id
_entity_poly.type
_entity_poly.pdbx_seq_one_letter_code
_entity_poly.pdbx_strand_id
1 'polypeptide(L)'
;MNETFEKIEGLTDHVKDYVNTRIEITKLRIAEKTSQVVGNVIAVIIVVILFLFVVVFGSLAGAWALSDLIGKRYAGFLIVAGFYLLLGIVVWAARGRLIRFPVMNALVKMLHKKDDG
;
A
#
# COMPACT_ATOMS: atom_id res chain seq x y z
N MET A 1 -38.56 33.36 -33.94
CA MET A 1 -38.28 31.92 -33.72
C MET A 1 -36.79 31.58 -33.86
N ASN A 2 -35.96 32.38 -34.57
CA ASN A 2 -34.53 32.11 -34.75
C ASN A 2 -33.64 32.48 -33.55
N GLU A 3 -33.98 33.54 -32.79
CA GLU A 3 -33.18 33.98 -31.62
C GLU A 3 -33.10 32.93 -30.49
N THR A 4 -34.13 32.10 -30.32
CA THR A 4 -34.15 31.05 -29.30
C THR A 4 -33.18 29.92 -29.65
N PHE A 5 -33.00 29.62 -30.94
CA PHE A 5 -32.07 28.59 -31.40
C PHE A 5 -30.60 29.01 -31.22
N GLU A 6 -30.24 30.25 -31.56
CA GLU A 6 -28.88 30.77 -31.31
C GLU A 6 -28.52 30.76 -29.81
N LYS A 7 -29.49 31.10 -28.95
CA LYS A 7 -29.27 31.12 -27.49
C LYS A 7 -29.09 29.70 -26.92
N ILE A 8 -29.79 28.72 -27.48
CA ILE A 8 -29.65 27.30 -27.11
C ILE A 8 -28.32 26.72 -27.61
N GLU A 9 -27.87 27.10 -28.81
CA GLU A 9 -26.55 26.73 -29.33
C GLU A 9 -25.43 27.29 -28.45
N GLY A 10 -25.48 28.58 -28.10
CA GLY A 10 -24.48 29.21 -27.23
C GLY A 10 -24.41 28.60 -25.82
N LEU A 11 -25.56 28.19 -25.26
CA LEU A 11 -25.61 27.44 -23.99
C LEU A 11 -25.01 26.03 -24.14
N THR A 12 -25.32 25.35 -25.23
CA THR A 12 -24.81 24.00 -25.52
C THR A 12 -23.29 24.01 -25.64
N ASP A 13 -22.72 25.02 -26.32
CA ASP A 13 -21.28 25.20 -26.44
C ASP A 13 -20.61 25.46 -25.09
N HIS A 14 -21.19 26.32 -24.25
CA HIS A 14 -20.67 26.57 -22.89
C HIS A 14 -20.70 25.32 -22.00
N VAL A 15 -21.77 24.52 -22.08
CA VAL A 15 -21.86 23.25 -21.34
C VAL A 15 -20.83 22.25 -21.85
N LYS A 16 -20.61 22.20 -23.17
CA LYS A 16 -19.64 21.30 -23.80
C LYS A 16 -18.21 21.65 -23.40
N ASP A 17 -17.86 22.93 -23.37
CA ASP A 17 -16.58 23.42 -22.88
C ASP A 17 -16.39 23.11 -21.40
N TYR A 18 -17.42 23.34 -20.57
CA TYR A 18 -17.35 23.05 -19.15
C TYR A 18 -17.16 21.54 -18.86
N VAL A 19 -17.82 20.68 -19.64
CA VAL A 19 -17.65 19.22 -19.56
C VAL A 19 -16.24 18.83 -20.01
N ASN A 20 -15.73 19.38 -21.12
CA ASN A 20 -14.37 19.14 -21.58
C ASN A 20 -13.33 19.54 -20.53
N THR A 21 -13.45 20.74 -19.95
CA THR A 21 -12.56 21.21 -18.88
C THR A 21 -12.61 20.28 -17.66
N ARG A 22 -13.79 19.80 -17.26
CA ARG A 22 -13.92 18.84 -16.14
C ARG A 22 -13.26 17.50 -16.45
N ILE A 23 -13.39 17.01 -17.68
CA ILE A 23 -12.74 15.76 -18.12
C ILE A 23 -11.21 15.92 -18.07
N GLU A 24 -10.69 17.05 -18.54
CA GLU A 24 -9.27 17.35 -18.53
C GLU A 24 -8.69 17.43 -17.11
N ILE A 25 -9.34 18.19 -16.22
CA ILE A 25 -8.96 18.28 -14.80
C ILE A 25 -9.00 16.90 -14.14
N THR A 26 -9.99 16.07 -14.47
CA THR A 26 -10.11 14.71 -13.93
C THR A 26 -8.97 13.82 -14.41
N LYS A 27 -8.62 13.90 -15.70
CA LYS A 27 -7.51 13.13 -16.28
C LYS A 27 -6.17 13.50 -15.65
N LEU A 28 -5.90 14.80 -15.47
CA LEU A 28 -4.70 15.28 -14.77
C LEU A 28 -4.66 14.81 -13.32
N ARG A 29 -5.76 14.95 -12.58
CA ARG A 29 -5.84 14.55 -11.16
C ARG A 29 -5.66 13.04 -10.97
N ILE A 30 -6.14 12.23 -11.91
CA ILE A 30 -5.91 10.77 -11.93
C ILE A 30 -4.43 10.47 -12.16
N ALA A 31 -3.81 11.11 -13.15
CA ALA A 31 -2.39 10.92 -13.44
C ALA A 31 -1.51 11.31 -12.23
N GLU A 32 -1.75 12.47 -11.64
CA GLU A 32 -1.02 12.98 -10.48
C GLU A 32 -1.16 12.04 -9.25
N LYS A 33 -2.39 11.65 -8.91
CA LYS A 33 -2.62 10.67 -7.83
C LYS A 33 -1.95 9.33 -8.10
N THR A 34 -2.00 8.86 -9.33
CA THR A 34 -1.40 7.58 -9.72
C THR A 34 0.12 7.64 -9.56
N SER A 35 0.74 8.71 -10.05
CA SER A 35 2.19 8.94 -9.89
C SER A 35 2.60 9.01 -8.43
N GLN A 36 1.82 9.69 -7.58
CA GLN A 36 2.13 9.81 -6.15
C GLN A 36 1.99 8.47 -5.41
N VAL A 37 0.96 7.68 -5.73
CA VAL A 37 0.77 6.34 -5.17
C VAL A 37 1.89 5.40 -5.61
N VAL A 38 2.23 5.38 -6.90
CA VAL A 38 3.29 4.54 -7.44
C VAL A 38 4.64 4.92 -6.83
N GLY A 39 4.96 6.21 -6.74
CA GLY A 39 6.17 6.71 -6.09
C GLY A 39 6.28 6.27 -4.63
N ASN A 40 5.19 6.39 -3.86
CA ASN A 40 5.15 5.94 -2.47
C ASN A 40 5.31 4.42 -2.35
N VAL A 41 4.66 3.63 -3.22
CA VAL A 41 4.78 2.17 -3.22
C VAL A 41 6.23 1.75 -3.49
N ILE A 42 6.87 2.35 -4.48
CA ILE A 42 8.29 2.08 -4.80
C ILE A 42 9.19 2.45 -3.63
N ALA A 43 9.00 3.63 -3.02
CA ALA A 43 9.77 4.06 -1.86
C ALA A 43 9.62 3.08 -0.67
N VAL A 44 8.39 2.65 -0.37
CA VAL A 44 8.12 1.66 0.68
C VAL A 44 8.79 0.32 0.37
N ILE A 45 8.71 -0.16 -0.87
CA ILE A 45 9.37 -1.40 -1.29
C ILE A 45 10.89 -1.31 -1.06
N ILE A 46 11.52 -0.21 -1.46
CA ILE A 46 12.96 0.00 -1.27
C ILE A 46 13.31 -0.06 0.22
N VAL A 47 12.56 0.64 1.08
CA VAL A 47 12.80 0.63 2.53
C VAL A 47 12.63 -0.77 3.10
N VAL A 48 11.59 -1.51 2.70
CA VAL A 48 11.34 -2.89 3.15
C VAL A 48 12.48 -3.81 2.74
N ILE A 49 12.98 -3.70 1.51
CA ILE A 49 14.11 -4.50 1.03
C ILE A 49 15.37 -4.20 1.84
N LEU A 50 15.70 -2.93 2.06
CA LEU A 50 16.86 -2.54 2.86
C LEU A 50 16.75 -3.05 4.30
N PHE A 51 15.57 -2.93 4.90
CA PHE A 51 15.32 -3.46 6.23
C PHE A 51 15.50 -4.99 6.28
N LEU A 52 15.02 -5.70 5.26
CA LEU A 52 15.17 -7.16 5.16
C LEU A 52 16.65 -7.55 5.09
N PHE A 53 17.47 -6.82 4.34
CA PHE A 53 18.92 -7.03 4.32
C PHE A 53 19.53 -6.86 5.71
N VAL A 54 19.23 -5.76 6.41
CA VAL A 54 19.74 -5.52 7.78
C VAL A 54 19.37 -6.67 8.71
N VAL A 55 18.13 -7.15 8.64
CA VAL A 55 17.65 -8.27 9.47
C VAL A 55 18.40 -9.57 9.13
N VAL A 56 18.59 -9.87 7.84
CA VAL A 56 19.30 -11.10 7.42
C VAL A 56 20.76 -11.05 7.82
N PHE A 57 21.47 -9.97 7.48
CA PHE A 57 22.88 -9.80 7.86
C PHE A 57 23.07 -9.75 9.37
N GLY A 58 22.16 -9.09 10.11
CA GLY A 58 22.14 -9.08 11.56
C GLY A 58 21.93 -10.47 12.16
N SER A 59 21.00 -11.24 11.61
CA SER A 59 20.79 -12.66 11.99
C SER A 59 22.03 -13.50 11.72
N LEU A 60 22.69 -13.33 10.57
CA LEU A 60 23.92 -14.05 10.24
C LEU A 60 25.06 -13.67 11.20
N ALA A 61 25.26 -12.39 11.46
CA ALA A 61 26.28 -11.90 12.39
C ALA A 61 26.02 -12.39 13.82
N GLY A 62 24.77 -12.32 14.29
CA GLY A 62 24.36 -12.83 15.60
C GLY A 62 24.52 -14.35 15.71
N ALA A 63 24.07 -15.10 14.69
CA ALA A 63 24.28 -16.55 14.63
C ALA A 63 25.77 -16.90 14.66
N TRP A 64 26.61 -16.15 13.94
CA TRP A 64 28.03 -16.43 13.89
C TRP A 64 28.71 -16.11 15.22
N ALA A 65 28.41 -14.96 15.84
CA ALA A 65 28.91 -14.58 17.16
C ALA A 65 28.50 -15.57 18.27
N LEU A 66 27.24 -16.01 18.28
CA LEU A 66 26.79 -17.03 19.24
C LEU A 66 27.40 -18.41 18.97
N SER A 67 27.62 -18.75 17.70
CA SER A 67 28.24 -20.04 17.33
C SER A 67 29.71 -20.10 17.74
N ASP A 68 30.42 -18.97 17.69
CA ASP A 68 31.82 -18.86 18.12
C ASP A 68 31.93 -18.97 19.65
N LEU A 69 31.05 -18.30 20.40
CA LEU A 69 31.04 -18.32 21.86
C LEU A 69 30.69 -19.71 22.44
N ILE A 70 29.85 -20.48 21.75
CA ILE A 70 29.42 -21.84 22.17
C ILE A 70 30.38 -22.92 21.63
N GLY A 71 31.31 -22.55 20.74
CA GLY A 71 32.28 -23.47 20.12
C GLY A 71 31.66 -24.52 19.19
N LYS A 72 30.36 -24.44 18.92
CA LYS A 72 29.60 -25.39 18.09
C LYS A 72 28.79 -24.63 17.04
N ARG A 73 29.15 -24.86 15.77
CA ARG A 73 28.59 -24.15 14.60
C ARG A 73 27.06 -24.17 14.47
N TYR A 74 26.38 -25.15 15.08
CA TYR A 74 24.93 -25.30 14.99
C TYR A 74 24.15 -24.43 15.98
N ALA A 75 24.78 -23.96 17.07
CA ALA A 75 24.05 -23.34 18.17
C ALA A 75 23.49 -21.96 17.83
N GLY A 76 24.24 -21.13 17.10
CA GLY A 76 23.75 -19.81 16.70
C GLY A 76 22.63 -19.87 15.66
N PHE A 77 22.68 -20.83 14.74
CA PHE A 77 21.58 -21.08 13.81
C PHE A 77 20.30 -21.55 14.52
N LEU A 78 20.44 -22.35 15.59
CA LEU A 78 19.30 -22.86 16.34
C LEU A 78 18.58 -21.75 17.12
N ILE A 79 19.31 -20.77 17.64
CA ILE A 79 18.74 -19.60 18.32
C ILE A 79 18.05 -18.66 17.34
N VAL A 80 18.66 -18.41 16.18
CA VAL A 80 18.02 -17.61 15.12
C VAL A 80 16.77 -18.31 14.57
N ALA A 81 16.82 -19.62 14.36
CA ALA A 81 15.66 -20.41 13.98
C ALA A 81 14.55 -20.32 15.04
N GLY A 82 14.88 -20.45 16.34
CA GLY A 82 13.94 -20.27 17.44
C GLY A 82 13.31 -18.88 17.46
N PHE A 83 14.09 -17.83 17.23
CA PHE A 83 13.59 -16.45 17.15
C PHE A 83 12.62 -16.24 15.99
N TYR A 84 12.95 -16.75 14.79
CA TYR A 84 12.02 -16.70 13.65
C TYR A 84 10.74 -17.52 13.88
N LEU A 85 10.86 -18.66 14.56
CA LEU A 85 9.70 -19.50 14.91
C LEU A 85 8.79 -18.78 15.92
N LEU A 86 9.37 -18.12 16.93
CA LEU A 86 8.65 -17.27 17.87
C LEU A 86 7.94 -16.10 17.18
N LEU A 87 8.64 -15.38 16.29
CA LEU A 87 8.04 -14.34 15.46
C LEU A 87 6.88 -14.89 14.62
N GLY A 88 7.05 -16.07 14.02
CA GLY A 88 6.01 -16.75 13.25
C GLY A 88 4.77 -17.06 14.09
N ILE A 89 4.95 -17.55 15.32
CA ILE A 89 3.86 -17.81 16.26
C ILE A 89 3.15 -16.52 16.66
N VAL A 90 3.90 -15.46 16.98
CA VAL A 90 3.33 -14.14 17.33
C VAL A 90 2.52 -13.57 16.16
N VAL A 91 3.04 -13.64 14.94
CA VAL A 91 2.33 -13.20 13.73
C VAL A 91 1.09 -14.06 13.49
N TRP A 92 1.17 -15.38 13.68
CA TRP A 92 0.04 -16.28 13.51
C TRP A 92 -1.06 -16.03 14.54
N ALA A 93 -0.71 -15.79 15.80
CA ALA A 93 -1.66 -15.40 16.84
C ALA A 93 -2.26 -14.01 16.57
N ALA A 94 -1.45 -13.06 16.12
CA ALA A 94 -1.90 -11.72 15.77
C ALA A 94 -2.65 -11.66 14.43
N ARG A 95 -2.59 -12.71 13.58
CA ARG A 95 -3.25 -12.80 12.27
C ARG A 95 -4.75 -12.49 12.35
N GLY A 96 -5.41 -12.99 13.39
CA GLY A 96 -6.83 -12.73 13.63
C GLY A 96 -7.14 -11.27 13.95
N ARG A 97 -6.21 -10.50 14.52
CA ARG A 97 -6.41 -9.13 14.97
C ARG A 97 -5.84 -8.08 14.02
N LEU A 98 -4.63 -8.31 13.50
CA LEU A 98 -3.91 -7.38 12.62
C LEU A 98 -4.41 -7.39 11.17
N ILE A 99 -4.85 -8.54 10.66
CA ILE A 99 -5.28 -8.64 9.25
C ILE A 99 -6.80 -8.61 9.14
N ARG A 100 -7.50 -9.39 9.96
CA ARG A 100 -8.95 -9.56 9.83
C ARG A 100 -9.72 -8.27 10.12
N PHE A 101 -9.35 -7.51 11.15
CA PHE A 101 -10.06 -6.27 11.52
C PHE A 101 -9.94 -5.14 10.49
N PRO A 102 -8.74 -4.71 10.05
CA PRO A 102 -8.64 -3.62 9.09
C PRO A 102 -9.20 -3.99 7.71
N VAL A 103 -9.05 -5.26 7.28
CA VAL A 103 -9.64 -5.72 6.02
C VAL A 103 -11.16 -5.74 6.09
N MET A 104 -11.75 -6.25 7.16
CA MET A 104 -13.21 -6.23 7.36
C MET A 104 -13.73 -4.79 7.39
N ASN A 105 -13.07 -3.91 8.14
CA ASN A 105 -13.49 -2.51 8.28
C ASN A 105 -13.34 -1.72 6.96
N ALA A 106 -12.31 -2.03 6.17
CA ALA A 106 -12.15 -1.47 4.83
C ALA A 106 -13.24 -1.96 3.86
N LEU A 107 -13.58 -3.25 3.90
CA LEU A 107 -14.66 -3.83 3.09
C LEU A 107 -16.04 -3.25 3.45
N VAL A 108 -16.36 -3.14 4.74
CA VAL A 108 -17.61 -2.53 5.22
C VAL A 108 -17.71 -1.06 4.79
N LYS A 109 -16.61 -0.31 4.88
CA LYS A 109 -16.57 1.10 4.42
C LYS A 109 -16.74 1.24 2.91
N MET A 110 -16.22 0.30 2.12
CA MET A 110 -16.41 0.29 0.67
C MET A 110 -17.84 -0.10 0.27
N LEU A 111 -18.50 -0.99 1.03
CA LEU A 111 -19.88 -1.40 0.78
C LEU A 111 -20.91 -0.32 1.14
N HIS A 112 -20.78 0.34 2.30
CA HIS A 112 -21.69 1.45 2.66
C HIS A 112 -21.56 2.65 1.72
N LYS A 113 -20.37 2.91 1.17
CA LYS A 113 -20.19 3.96 0.17
C LYS A 113 -20.96 3.71 -1.14
N LYS A 114 -21.48 2.49 -1.37
CA LYS A 114 -22.22 2.11 -2.57
C LYS A 114 -23.74 2.16 -2.42
N ASP A 115 -24.24 2.35 -1.20
CA ASP A 115 -25.70 2.42 -0.90
C ASP A 115 -26.20 3.88 -0.78
N ASP A 116 -25.28 4.84 -0.71
CA ASP A 116 -25.58 6.28 -0.67
C ASP A 116 -25.51 6.95 -2.08
N GLY A 117 -25.58 6.16 -3.15
CA GLY A 117 -25.45 6.61 -4.54
C GLY A 117 -26.69 6.34 -5.39
#